data_AF-A0A973GUM4-F1
#
_entry.id   AF-A0A973GUM4-F1
#
_cell.length_a   1.000
_cell.length_b   1.000
_cell.length_c   1.000
_cell.angle_alpha   90.00
_cell.angle_beta   90.00
_cell.angle_gamma   90.00
#
_symmetry.space_group_name_H-M   'P 1'
#
loop_
_entity.id
_entity.type
_entity.pdbx_description
1 polymer ?
#
loop_
_entity_poly.entity_id
_entity_poly.type
_entity_poly.pdbx_seq_one_letter_code
_entity_poly.pdbx_strand_id
1 'polypeptide(L)' 'FRDSVLPCRLQRHMQALGAYGFLSVVKGKKYFLKHVPEALRLLKEDTAAARYDYPALFDLVQSLS' A
#
# COMPACT_ATOMS: atom_id res chain seq x y z
N PHE A 1 -4.87 -11.92 -18.00
CA PHE A 1 -3.87 -12.29 -16.98
C PHE A 1 -2.84 -11.17 -16.75
N ARG A 2 -2.31 -10.52 -17.78
CA ARG A 2 -1.36 -9.39 -17.59
C ARG A 2 -2.04 -8.16 -16.99
N ASP A 3 -3.28 -7.89 -17.37
CA ASP A 3 -4.03 -6.71 -16.90
C ASP A 3 -4.39 -6.77 -15.40
N SER A 4 -4.43 -7.97 -14.83
CA SER A 4 -4.69 -8.17 -13.39
C SER A 4 -3.44 -7.97 -12.51
N VAL A 5 -2.24 -7.84 -13.09
CA VAL A 5 -1.00 -7.73 -12.30
C VAL A 5 -1.00 -6.46 -11.45
N LEU A 6 -1.42 -5.33 -12.03
CA LEU A 6 -1.43 -4.05 -11.33
C LEU A 6 -2.47 -4.01 -10.19
N PRO A 7 -3.75 -4.39 -10.40
CA PRO A 7 -4.73 -4.54 -9.31
C PRO A 7 -4.27 -5.49 -8.19
N CYS A 8 -3.63 -6.62 -8.54
CA CYS A 8 -3.12 -7.56 -7.54
C CYS A 8 -1.99 -6.96 -6.69
N ARG A 9 -1.07 -6.19 -7.30
CA ARG A 9 0.00 -5.48 -6.58
C ARG A 9 -0.57 -4.44 -5.61
N LEU A 10 -1.50 -3.61 -6.09
CA LEU A 10 -2.21 -2.62 -5.28
C LEU A 10 -2.84 -3.29 -4.05
N GLN A 11 -3.62 -4.35 -4.26
CA GLN A 11 -4.27 -5.09 -3.18
C GLN A 11 -3.26 -5.64 -2.18
N ARG A 12 -2.18 -6.26 -2.66
CA ARG A 12 -1.14 -6.85 -1.80
C ARG A 12 -0.47 -5.80 -0.91
N HIS A 13 -0.11 -4.64 -1.46
CA HIS A 13 0.54 -3.58 -0.67
C HIS A 13 -0.41 -2.95 0.35
N MET A 14 -1.67 -2.71 -0.02
CA MET A 14 -2.69 -2.22 0.93
C MET A 14 -2.91 -3.20 2.09
N GLN A 15 -3.04 -4.50 1.79
CA GLN A 15 -3.21 -5.53 2.82
C GLN A 15 -1.98 -5.66 3.71
N ALA A 16 -0.78 -5.58 3.15
CA ALA A 16 0.47 -5.62 3.93
C ALA A 16 0.58 -4.42 4.89
N LEU A 17 0.28 -3.20 4.43
CA LEU A 17 0.24 -2.00 5.27
C LEU A 17 -0.77 -2.15 6.42
N GLY A 18 -1.98 -2.63 6.12
CA GLY A 18 -2.99 -2.92 7.14
C GLY A 18 -2.50 -3.95 8.18
N ALA A 19 -1.85 -5.03 7.73
CA ALA A 19 -1.29 -6.04 8.60
C ALA A 19 -0.16 -5.50 9.48
N TYR A 20 0.76 -4.70 8.92
CA TYR A 20 1.85 -4.08 9.68
C TYR A 20 1.32 -3.10 10.72
N GLY A 21 0.31 -2.28 10.38
CA GLY A 21 -0.38 -1.41 11.32
C GLY A 21 -1.02 -2.20 12.46
N PHE A 22 -1.80 -3.23 12.16
CA PHE A 22 -2.43 -4.07 13.18
C PHE A 22 -1.41 -4.77 14.09
N LEU A 23 -0.38 -5.39 13.52
CA LEU A 23 0.64 -6.11 14.28
C LEU A 23 1.44 -5.17 15.20
N SER A 24 1.74 -3.96 14.73
CA SER A 24 2.56 -3.00 15.49
C SER A 24 1.77 -2.17 16.51
N VAL A 25 0.53 -1.78 16.19
CA VAL A 25 -0.31 -0.93 17.05
C VAL A 25 -1.16 -1.79 17.99
N VAL A 26 -1.84 -2.81 17.48
CA VAL A 26 -2.77 -3.63 18.27
C VAL A 26 -2.07 -4.79 18.97
N LYS A 27 -1.11 -5.45 18.31
CA LYS A 27 -0.39 -6.60 18.88
C LYS A 27 0.96 -6.25 19.51
N GLY A 28 1.34 -4.97 19.54
CA GLY A 28 2.58 -4.49 20.16
C GLY A 28 3.88 -4.92 19.47
N LYS A 29 3.83 -5.59 18.31
CA LYS A 29 5.01 -6.08 17.58
C LYS A 29 5.66 -4.94 16.77
N LYS A 30 6.33 -4.02 17.45
CA LYS A 30 6.92 -2.80 16.85
C LYS A 30 7.91 -3.05 15.72
N TYR A 31 8.54 -4.22 15.68
CA TYR A 31 9.43 -4.64 14.59
C TYR A 31 8.83 -4.46 13.19
N PHE A 32 7.51 -4.62 13.02
CA PHE A 32 6.86 -4.47 11.71
C PHE A 32 6.81 -3.02 11.20
N LEU A 33 6.98 -2.02 12.05
CA LEU A 33 6.98 -0.60 11.64
C LEU A 33 8.09 -0.29 10.63
N LYS A 34 9.21 -1.00 10.68
CA LYS A 34 10.31 -0.81 9.73
C LYS A 34 9.94 -1.11 8.28
N HIS A 35 8.88 -1.88 8.05
CA HIS A 35 8.42 -2.24 6.71
C HIS A 35 7.39 -1.25 6.15
N VAL A 36 6.81 -0.38 6.99
CA VAL A 36 5.77 0.57 6.58
C VAL A 36 6.28 1.60 5.56
N PRO A 37 7.46 2.24 5.72
CA PRO A 37 7.92 3.24 4.76
C PRO A 37 8.09 2.68 3.35
N GLU A 38 8.71 1.49 3.23
CA GLU A 38 8.92 0.86 1.93
C GLU A 38 7.62 0.37 1.30
N ALA A 39 6.71 -0.20 2.10
CA ALA A 39 5.39 -0.62 1.61
C ALA A 39 4.55 0.58 1.12
N LEU A 40 4.63 1.73 1.80
CA LEU A 40 3.96 2.96 1.37
C LEU A 40 4.59 3.52 0.09
N ARG A 41 5.92 3.50 -0.02
CA ARG A 41 6.66 3.91 -1.23
C ARG A 41 6.21 3.09 -2.45
N LEU A 42 6.17 1.76 -2.31
CA LEU A 42 5.72 0.87 -3.38
C LEU A 42 4.24 1.07 -3.74
N LEU A 43 3.36 1.31 -2.75
CA LEU A 43 1.96 1.61 -3.02
C LEU A 43 1.79 2.94 -3.76
N LYS A 44 2.60 3.97 -3.45
CA LYS A 44 2.62 5.23 -4.19
C LYS A 44 3.03 5.02 -5.67
N GLU A 45 4.01 4.16 -5.93
CA GLU A 45 4.39 3.82 -7.31
C GLU A 45 3.28 3.08 -8.06
N ASP A 46 2.66 2.08 -7.43
CA ASP A 46 1.58 1.30 -8.03
C ASP A 46 0.37 2.18 -8.35
N THR A 47 -0.01 3.06 -7.42
CA THR A 47 -1.13 3.97 -7.62
C THR A 47 -0.85 5.02 -8.68
N ALA A 48 0.40 5.47 -8.83
CA ALA A 48 0.79 6.35 -9.93
C ALA A 48 0.65 5.66 -11.30
N ALA A 49 1.03 4.38 -11.39
CA ALA A 49 0.83 3.57 -12.59
C ALA A 49 -0.67 3.34 -12.89
N ALA A 50 -1.50 3.29 -11.85
CA ALA A 50 -2.93 3.04 -11.94
C ALA A 50 -3.80 4.31 -11.92
N ARG A 51 -3.21 5.50 -12.06
CA ARG A 51 -3.87 6.81 -11.85
C ARG A 51 -5.13 7.03 -12.68
N TYR A 52 -5.20 6.44 -13.87
CA TYR A 52 -6.35 6.61 -14.76
C TYR A 52 -7.47 5.62 -14.47
N ASP A 53 -7.13 4.42 -14.00
CA ASP A 53 -8.09 3.37 -13.64
C ASP A 53 -8.66 3.58 -12.23
N TYR A 54 -7.83 4.08 -11.30
CA TYR A 54 -8.19 4.31 -9.90
C TYR A 54 -7.75 5.70 -9.40
N PRO A 55 -8.29 6.79 -9.95
CA PRO A 55 -7.87 8.16 -9.61
C PRO A 55 -8.07 8.49 -8.12
N ALA A 56 -9.20 8.08 -7.53
CA ALA A 56 -9.46 8.34 -6.10
C ALA A 56 -8.46 7.62 -5.17
N LEU A 57 -8.02 6.42 -5.56
CA LEU A 57 -7.00 5.68 -4.81
C LEU A 57 -5.64 6.37 -4.94
N PHE A 58 -5.30 6.86 -6.14
CA PHE A 58 -4.09 7.64 -6.38
C PHE A 58 -4.05 8.90 -5.51
N ASP A 59 -5.09 9.74 -5.56
CA ASP A 59 -5.12 10.99 -4.80
C ASP A 59 -4.99 10.74 -3.30
N LEU A 60 -5.71 9.74 -2.78
CA LEU A 60 -5.64 9.35 -1.38
C LEU A 60 -4.21 8.92 -0.99
N VAL A 61 -3.62 7.97 -1.71
CA VAL A 61 -2.31 7.41 -1.37
C VAL A 61 -1.19 8.44 -1.51
N GLN A 62 -1.27 9.35 -2.49
CA GLN A 62 -0.27 10.41 -2.66
C GLN A 62 -0.33 11.47 -1.55
N SER A 63 -1.52 11.68 -0.96
CA SER A 63 -1.69 12.60 0.17
C SER A 63 -1.04 12.12 1.48
N LEU A 64 -0.72 10.83 1.60
CA LEU A 64 -0.11 10.25 2.79
C LEU A 64 1.37 10.70 2.90
N SER A 65 1.74 11.30 4.03
CA SER A 65 3.11 11.76 4.35
C SER A 65 4.04 10.61 4.71
#